data_AF-A0A662EPY8-F1
#
_entry.id   AF-A0A662EPY8-F1
#
_cell.length_a   1.000
_cell.length_b   1.000
_cell.length_c   1.000
_cell.angle_alpha   90.00
_cell.angle_beta   90.00
_cell.angle_gamma   90.00
#
_symmetry.space_group_name_H-M   'P 1'
#
loop_
_entity.id
_entity.type
_entity.pdbx_description
1 polymer ?
#
loop_
_entity_poly.entity_id
_entity_poly.type
_entity_poly.pdbx_seq_one_letter_code
_entity_poly.pdbx_strand_id
1 'polypeptide(L)'
;DGEKTIEIVEMIAHREGIGDRIAGGLESFAEELRAEFAMTIKGVEVPMHEPRGKQALGISYATSPRGATHMEGIHDTMLEIDRPTPEFGVDRAYDRFTLLDKPKLAKIYEDLRSFTNSLVLCAFTVRTTGERYNLPRIREILEATTGIGLTSEGMLEVGERNYALMRLHAARAGYTTDRDALPNRFHVPLPRGASAGHPINKSEFERAIDAYYEARGYDRHGPTDERLRQLGMDDLIGVIER
;
A
#
# COMPACT_ATOMS: atom_id res chain seq x y z
N ASP A 1 -2.60 -1.98 -31.19
CA ASP A 1 -2.90 -3.07 -32.14
C ASP A 1 -3.40 -4.24 -31.30
N GLY A 2 -4.68 -4.62 -31.47
CA GLY A 2 -5.31 -5.63 -30.61
C GLY A 2 -4.87 -7.06 -30.92
N GLU A 3 -4.64 -7.38 -32.20
CA GLU A 3 -4.18 -8.70 -32.63
C GLU A 3 -2.78 -8.96 -32.08
N LYS A 4 -1.89 -7.95 -32.16
CA LYS A 4 -0.55 -8.05 -31.58
C LYS A 4 -0.55 -8.20 -30.06
N THR A 5 -1.52 -7.61 -29.36
CA THR A 5 -1.65 -7.82 -27.90
C THR A 5 -1.98 -9.28 -27.58
N ILE A 6 -2.89 -9.91 -28.32
CA ILE A 6 -3.25 -11.32 -28.12
C ILE A 6 -2.05 -12.23 -28.43
N GLU A 7 -1.37 -11.99 -29.55
CA GLU A 7 -0.17 -12.74 -29.95
C GLU A 7 0.91 -12.69 -28.85
N ILE A 8 1.21 -11.51 -28.30
CA ILE A 8 2.21 -11.37 -27.23
C ILE A 8 1.78 -12.11 -25.96
N VAL A 9 0.48 -12.13 -25.62
CA VAL A 9 -0.01 -12.87 -24.45
C VAL A 9 0.23 -14.37 -24.61
N GLU A 10 -0.03 -14.94 -25.78
CA GLU A 10 0.23 -16.34 -26.08
C GLU A 10 1.74 -16.64 -26.02
N MET A 11 2.57 -15.78 -26.63
CA MET A 11 4.03 -15.93 -26.58
C MET A 11 4.59 -15.88 -25.16
N ILE A 12 4.06 -15.01 -24.29
CA ILE A 12 4.45 -14.96 -22.87
C ILE A 12 4.06 -16.26 -22.17
N ALA A 13 2.83 -16.73 -22.38
CA ALA A 13 2.32 -17.95 -21.74
C ALA A 13 3.12 -19.20 -22.13
N HIS A 14 3.57 -19.28 -23.38
CA HIS A 14 4.34 -20.40 -23.92
C HIS A 14 5.86 -20.19 -23.91
N ARG A 15 6.34 -19.02 -23.44
CA ARG A 15 7.76 -18.64 -23.46
C ARG A 15 8.38 -18.76 -24.85
N GLU A 16 7.73 -18.18 -25.85
CA GLU A 16 8.17 -18.23 -27.25
C GLU A 16 8.74 -16.89 -27.70
N GLY A 17 9.91 -16.91 -28.38
CA GLY A 17 10.53 -15.70 -28.94
C GLY A 17 10.72 -14.59 -27.91
N ILE A 18 10.15 -13.40 -28.16
CA ILE A 18 10.21 -12.27 -27.21
C ILE A 18 9.40 -12.53 -25.93
N GLY A 19 8.42 -13.44 -25.97
CA GLY A 19 7.57 -13.78 -24.84
C GLY A 19 8.33 -14.41 -23.68
N ASP A 20 9.38 -15.22 -23.95
CA ASP A 20 10.22 -15.79 -22.88
C ASP A 20 10.93 -14.70 -22.07
N ARG A 21 11.43 -13.68 -22.76
CA ARG A 21 12.11 -12.52 -22.15
C ARG A 21 11.15 -11.71 -21.29
N ILE A 22 9.94 -11.44 -21.79
CA ILE A 22 8.90 -10.69 -21.06
C ILE A 22 8.36 -11.50 -19.87
N ALA A 23 8.27 -12.83 -19.99
CA ALA A 23 7.80 -13.73 -18.94
C ALA A 23 8.72 -13.77 -17.70
N GLY A 24 9.89 -13.13 -17.75
CA GLY A 24 10.74 -12.86 -16.58
C GLY A 24 10.29 -11.67 -15.73
N GLY A 25 9.27 -10.91 -16.17
CA GLY A 25 8.76 -9.72 -15.50
C GLY A 25 9.20 -8.40 -16.16
N LEU A 26 8.39 -7.36 -16.01
CA LEU A 26 8.60 -6.08 -16.71
C LEU A 26 9.91 -5.38 -16.31
N GLU A 27 10.28 -5.47 -15.03
CA GLU A 27 11.51 -4.86 -14.49
C GLU A 27 12.76 -5.48 -15.13
N SER A 28 12.88 -6.81 -15.10
CA SER A 28 14.01 -7.53 -15.71
C SER A 28 14.10 -7.29 -17.22
N PHE A 29 12.97 -7.29 -17.91
CA PHE A 29 12.93 -7.01 -19.34
C PHE A 29 13.37 -5.57 -19.68
N ALA A 30 12.96 -4.59 -18.89
CA ALA A 30 13.37 -3.20 -19.08
C ALA A 30 14.86 -2.98 -18.77
N GLU A 31 15.41 -3.66 -17.76
CA GLU A 31 16.84 -3.66 -17.45
C GLU A 31 17.67 -4.22 -18.61
N GLU A 32 17.25 -5.35 -19.19
CA GLU A 32 17.89 -5.96 -20.36
C GLU A 32 17.96 -4.98 -21.53
N LEU A 33 16.88 -4.23 -21.76
CA LEU A 33 16.79 -3.22 -22.82
C LEU A 33 17.43 -1.88 -22.46
N ARG A 34 17.88 -1.68 -21.21
CA ARG A 34 18.32 -0.40 -20.67
C ARG A 34 17.31 0.72 -20.90
N ALA A 35 16.04 0.43 -20.64
CA ALA A 35 14.93 1.31 -20.97
C ALA A 35 14.16 1.76 -19.72
N GLU A 36 13.77 3.05 -19.68
CA GLU A 36 13.06 3.66 -18.55
C GLU A 36 11.52 3.61 -18.71
N PHE A 37 10.98 2.50 -19.22
CA PHE A 37 9.53 2.33 -19.38
C PHE A 37 8.86 1.53 -18.27
N ALA A 38 9.59 0.70 -17.52
CA ALA A 38 9.04 -0.12 -16.45
C ALA A 38 8.52 0.77 -15.32
N MET A 39 7.21 0.69 -15.09
CA MET A 39 6.54 1.32 -13.96
C MET A 39 6.32 0.24 -12.91
N THR A 40 7.39 -0.14 -12.21
CA THR A 40 7.38 -1.17 -11.17
C THR A 40 7.77 -0.57 -9.82
N ILE A 41 7.30 -1.18 -8.73
CA ILE A 41 7.78 -0.94 -7.38
C ILE A 41 8.00 -2.30 -6.73
N LYS A 42 9.25 -2.58 -6.32
CA LYS A 42 9.69 -3.88 -5.81
C LYS A 42 9.34 -5.03 -6.78
N GLY A 43 9.60 -4.85 -8.07
CA GLY A 43 9.32 -5.86 -9.10
C GLY A 43 7.86 -6.05 -9.50
N VAL A 44 6.91 -5.31 -8.92
CA VAL A 44 5.48 -5.41 -9.24
C VAL A 44 5.01 -4.20 -10.05
N GLU A 45 4.31 -4.44 -11.15
CA GLU A 45 3.77 -3.41 -12.03
C GLU A 45 2.74 -2.52 -11.31
N VAL A 46 2.82 -1.20 -11.55
CA VAL A 46 1.87 -0.24 -10.96
C VAL A 46 0.44 -0.50 -11.47
N PRO A 47 -0.56 -0.62 -10.58
CA PRO A 47 -1.97 -0.83 -10.96
C PRO A 47 -2.60 0.36 -11.70
N MET A 48 -3.84 0.18 -12.18
CA MET A 48 -4.61 1.19 -12.93
C MET A 48 -5.15 2.35 -12.06
N HIS A 49 -4.35 2.86 -11.11
CA HIS A 49 -4.65 4.07 -10.35
C HIS A 49 -3.43 4.98 -10.29
N GLU A 50 -3.64 6.23 -10.67
CA GLU A 50 -2.60 7.24 -10.84
C GLU A 50 -2.30 7.97 -9.53
N PRO A 51 -1.13 7.77 -8.89
CA PRO A 51 -0.81 8.35 -7.59
C PRO A 51 -0.63 9.87 -7.63
N ARG A 52 -0.34 10.46 -8.80
CA ARG A 52 -0.35 11.93 -8.95
C ARG A 52 -1.72 12.57 -8.71
N GLY A 53 -2.80 11.80 -8.88
CA GLY A 53 -4.16 12.20 -8.52
C GLY A 53 -4.68 11.59 -7.21
N LYS A 54 -3.84 10.81 -6.51
CA LYS A 54 -4.17 10.07 -5.29
C LYS A 54 -2.90 9.91 -4.44
N GLN A 55 -2.47 10.99 -3.79
CA GLN A 55 -1.12 11.04 -3.23
C GLN A 55 -0.89 10.10 -2.02
N ALA A 56 -1.89 9.81 -1.19
CA ALA A 56 -1.77 8.76 -0.17
C ALA A 56 -1.59 7.37 -0.78
N LEU A 57 -2.25 7.08 -1.90
CA LEU A 57 -2.03 5.83 -2.62
C LEU A 57 -0.56 5.69 -3.07
N GLY A 58 0.09 6.80 -3.41
CA GLY A 58 1.53 6.85 -3.68
C GLY A 58 2.38 6.40 -2.50
N ILE A 59 2.02 6.77 -1.26
CA ILE A 59 2.67 6.27 -0.05
C ILE A 59 2.50 4.75 0.03
N SER A 60 1.26 4.23 -0.04
CA SER A 60 1.01 2.78 0.05
C SER A 60 1.67 1.97 -1.06
N TYR A 61 1.75 2.51 -2.29
CA TYR A 61 2.48 1.90 -3.38
C TYR A 61 3.97 1.76 -3.07
N ALA A 62 4.58 2.80 -2.52
CA ALA A 62 5.98 2.79 -2.15
C ALA A 62 6.24 1.90 -0.94
N THR A 63 5.38 1.90 0.08
CA THR A 63 5.66 1.24 1.38
C THR A 63 5.16 -0.20 1.47
N SER A 64 4.21 -0.62 0.62
CA SER A 64 3.68 -1.98 0.69
C SER A 64 4.80 -3.02 0.57
N PRO A 65 4.84 -4.03 1.46
CA PRO A 65 5.75 -5.16 1.34
C PRO A 65 5.55 -5.97 0.06
N ARG A 66 4.38 -5.85 -0.59
CA ARG A 66 3.97 -6.62 -1.76
C ARG A 66 4.23 -5.91 -3.10
N GLY A 67 4.96 -4.80 -3.08
CA GLY A 67 5.15 -3.94 -4.25
C GLY A 67 3.95 -3.05 -4.55
N ALA A 68 3.85 -2.52 -5.76
CA ALA A 68 2.78 -1.60 -6.13
C ALA A 68 1.40 -2.31 -6.10
N THR A 69 0.60 -2.06 -5.05
CA THR A 69 -0.75 -2.62 -4.94
C THR A 69 -1.75 -1.60 -4.43
N HIS A 70 -2.90 -1.53 -5.11
CA HIS A 70 -4.00 -0.64 -4.74
C HIS A 70 -4.91 -1.25 -3.68
N MET A 71 -4.68 -2.52 -3.35
CA MET A 71 -5.47 -3.28 -2.38
C MET A 71 -4.85 -3.26 -0.98
N GLU A 72 -3.75 -2.53 -0.77
CA GLU A 72 -3.11 -2.39 0.54
C GLU A 72 -3.66 -1.20 1.33
N GLY A 73 -3.79 -0.04 0.69
CA GLY A 73 -4.11 1.21 1.37
C GLY A 73 -5.48 1.77 1.00
N ILE A 74 -5.58 3.09 1.20
CA ILE A 74 -6.74 3.88 0.83
C ILE A 74 -6.57 4.52 -0.53
N HIS A 75 -7.70 4.73 -1.22
CA HIS A 75 -7.79 5.68 -2.31
C HIS A 75 -8.23 7.04 -1.76
N ASP A 76 -7.44 8.09 -2.02
CA ASP A 76 -7.69 9.45 -1.53
C ASP A 76 -9.10 9.98 -1.83
N THR A 77 -9.69 9.59 -2.96
CA THR A 77 -11.06 9.95 -3.33
C THR A 77 -12.13 9.47 -2.32
N MET A 78 -11.78 8.50 -1.46
CA MET A 78 -12.64 8.03 -0.37
C MET A 78 -12.61 8.95 0.86
N LEU A 79 -11.66 9.89 0.90
CA LEU A 79 -11.44 10.88 1.96
C LEU A 79 -11.90 12.29 1.59
N GLU A 80 -12.35 12.52 0.36
CA GLU A 80 -12.88 13.80 -0.13
C GLU A 80 -14.34 14.02 0.33
N ILE A 81 -14.68 13.56 1.53
CA ILE A 81 -15.99 13.69 2.18
C ILE A 81 -15.79 14.20 3.60
N ASP A 82 -16.81 14.86 4.17
CA ASP A 82 -16.74 15.28 5.56
C ASP A 82 -16.72 14.07 6.49
N ARG A 83 -15.89 14.16 7.54
CA ARG A 83 -15.80 13.14 8.61
C ARG A 83 -15.78 11.69 8.08
N PRO A 84 -14.83 11.30 7.22
CA PRO A 84 -14.87 10.02 6.51
C PRO A 84 -14.86 8.82 7.45
N THR A 85 -14.10 8.86 8.54
CA THR A 85 -14.00 7.76 9.52
C THR A 85 -13.78 8.28 10.94
N PRO A 86 -14.83 8.79 11.61
CA PRO A 86 -14.73 9.43 12.92
C PRO A 86 -14.27 8.50 14.03
N GLU A 87 -14.55 7.19 13.90
CA GLU A 87 -14.12 6.17 14.86
C GLU A 87 -12.59 6.13 15.03
N PHE A 88 -11.83 6.56 14.01
CA PHE A 88 -10.36 6.65 14.07
C PHE A 88 -9.85 8.09 13.99
N GLY A 89 -10.69 9.06 14.36
CA GLY A 89 -10.32 10.47 14.37
C GLY A 89 -10.07 11.07 12.98
N VAL A 90 -10.60 10.46 11.92
CA VAL A 90 -10.58 11.05 10.57
C VAL A 90 -11.87 11.84 10.37
N ASP A 91 -11.83 13.09 10.82
CA ASP A 91 -12.97 13.96 11.10
C ASP A 91 -13.07 15.20 10.19
N ARG A 92 -12.29 15.23 9.11
CA ARG A 92 -12.38 16.22 8.03
C ARG A 92 -12.14 15.59 6.67
N ALA A 93 -12.50 16.32 5.61
CA ALA A 93 -12.12 15.98 4.25
C ALA A 93 -10.62 16.23 3.99
N TYR A 94 -10.05 15.42 3.09
CA TYR A 94 -8.65 15.54 2.65
C TYR A 94 -8.62 15.70 1.13
N ASP A 95 -7.92 16.74 0.65
CA ASP A 95 -7.72 16.97 -0.78
C ASP A 95 -6.80 15.89 -1.34
N ARG A 96 -7.21 15.19 -2.40
CA ARG A 96 -6.42 14.12 -3.04
C ARG A 96 -5.03 14.54 -3.56
N PHE A 97 -4.78 15.84 -3.73
CA PHE A 97 -3.51 16.41 -4.19
C PHE A 97 -2.55 16.84 -3.07
N THR A 98 -2.94 16.74 -1.79
CA THR A 98 -2.00 16.97 -0.67
C THR A 98 -1.27 15.69 -0.29
N LEU A 99 -0.06 15.81 0.28
CA LEU A 99 0.76 14.66 0.66
C LEU A 99 1.02 14.59 2.15
N LEU A 100 1.55 15.67 2.72
CA LEU A 100 2.16 15.68 4.05
C LEU A 100 1.15 15.51 5.20
N ASP A 101 -0.14 15.66 4.94
CA ASP A 101 -1.21 15.42 5.92
C ASP A 101 -1.79 14.00 5.88
N LYS A 102 -1.22 13.12 5.05
CA LYS A 102 -1.70 11.74 4.81
C LYS A 102 -0.85 10.57 5.32
N PRO A 103 0.41 10.71 5.80
CA PRO A 103 1.18 9.56 6.28
C PRO A 103 0.46 8.73 7.36
N LYS A 104 -0.12 9.39 8.36
CA LYS A 104 -0.90 8.72 9.41
C LYS A 104 -2.18 8.06 8.87
N LEU A 105 -2.82 8.65 7.87
CA LEU A 105 -4.00 8.08 7.22
C LEU A 105 -3.61 6.80 6.46
N ALA A 106 -2.53 6.84 5.69
CA ALA A 106 -2.03 5.65 4.98
C ALA A 106 -1.82 4.48 5.96
N LYS A 107 -1.16 4.72 7.10
CA LYS A 107 -1.03 3.72 8.17
C LYS A 107 -2.40 3.18 8.63
N ILE A 108 -3.32 4.06 9.05
CA ILE A 108 -4.64 3.66 9.57
C ILE A 108 -5.37 2.76 8.58
N TYR A 109 -5.44 3.16 7.31
CA TYR A 109 -6.22 2.42 6.32
C TYR A 109 -5.54 1.12 5.86
N GLU A 110 -4.22 1.07 5.86
CA GLU A 110 -3.48 -0.19 5.66
C GLU A 110 -3.72 -1.17 6.82
N ASP A 111 -3.77 -0.69 8.06
CA ASP A 111 -4.09 -1.54 9.21
C ASP A 111 -5.54 -2.05 9.12
N LEU A 112 -6.51 -1.19 8.78
CA LEU A 112 -7.90 -1.60 8.54
C LEU A 112 -8.02 -2.63 7.40
N ARG A 113 -7.27 -2.42 6.31
CA ARG A 113 -7.24 -3.36 5.19
C ARG A 113 -6.64 -4.70 5.61
N SER A 114 -5.53 -4.66 6.33
CA SER A 114 -4.83 -5.84 6.84
C SER A 114 -5.72 -6.66 7.80
N PHE A 115 -6.46 -5.99 8.69
CA PHE A 115 -7.47 -6.64 9.53
C PHE A 115 -8.56 -7.30 8.69
N THR A 116 -9.20 -6.57 7.77
CA THR A 116 -10.31 -7.13 6.98
C THR A 116 -9.88 -8.26 6.03
N ASN A 117 -8.66 -8.21 5.50
CA ASN A 117 -8.07 -9.30 4.74
C ASN A 117 -7.84 -10.55 5.59
N SER A 118 -7.49 -10.41 6.88
CA SER A 118 -7.32 -11.55 7.79
C SER A 118 -8.62 -12.29 8.09
N LEU A 119 -9.77 -11.62 7.93
CA LEU A 119 -11.10 -12.22 8.00
C LEU A 119 -11.55 -12.84 6.66
N VAL A 120 -10.73 -12.73 5.61
CA VAL A 120 -11.03 -13.20 4.25
C VAL A 120 -12.33 -12.57 3.70
N LEU A 121 -12.63 -11.34 4.11
CA LEU A 121 -13.77 -10.60 3.60
C LEU A 121 -13.45 -9.96 2.25
N CYS A 122 -14.39 -10.06 1.32
CA CYS A 122 -14.26 -9.37 0.04
C CYS A 122 -14.14 -7.86 0.26
N ALA A 123 -13.14 -7.22 -0.33
CA ALA A 123 -12.95 -5.77 -0.22
C ALA A 123 -14.18 -4.96 -0.67
N PHE A 124 -15.02 -5.51 -1.55
CA PHE A 124 -16.24 -4.87 -2.01
C PHE A 124 -17.41 -4.91 -1.02
N THR A 125 -17.36 -5.78 0.00
CA THR A 125 -18.35 -5.81 1.09
C THR A 125 -17.91 -4.97 2.30
N VAL A 126 -16.65 -4.52 2.32
CA VAL A 126 -16.09 -3.66 3.36
C VAL A 126 -16.23 -2.20 2.97
N ARG A 127 -16.67 -1.37 3.92
CA ARG A 127 -16.77 0.08 3.78
C ARG A 127 -16.09 0.72 4.99
N THR A 128 -14.90 1.28 4.74
CA THR A 128 -14.06 1.91 5.77
C THR A 128 -14.30 3.41 5.90
N THR A 129 -15.09 4.03 5.02
CA THR A 129 -15.41 5.46 5.05
C THR A 129 -16.89 5.75 4.73
N GLY A 130 -17.37 6.91 5.16
CA GLY A 130 -18.64 7.52 4.75
C GLY A 130 -19.91 6.87 5.32
N GLU A 131 -21.07 7.21 4.74
CA GLU A 131 -22.39 6.82 5.28
C GLU A 131 -22.62 5.30 5.34
N ARG A 132 -21.93 4.54 4.49
CA ARG A 132 -22.04 3.07 4.44
C ARG A 132 -20.98 2.37 5.29
N TYR A 133 -20.26 3.12 6.13
CA TYR A 133 -19.27 2.60 7.06
C TYR A 133 -19.80 1.39 7.85
N ASN A 134 -19.07 0.27 7.86
CA ASN A 134 -19.60 -0.99 8.40
C ASN A 134 -18.62 -1.80 9.26
N LEU A 135 -17.48 -1.23 9.70
CA LEU A 135 -16.55 -1.95 10.57
C LEU A 135 -17.16 -2.38 11.92
N PRO A 136 -18.03 -1.60 12.60
CA PRO A 136 -18.72 -2.06 13.81
C PRO A 136 -19.53 -3.34 13.55
N ARG A 137 -20.27 -3.40 12.44
CA ARG A 137 -21.01 -4.59 12.01
C ARG A 137 -20.09 -5.78 11.74
N ILE A 138 -18.93 -5.54 11.14
CA ILE A 138 -17.92 -6.60 10.90
C ILE A 138 -17.40 -7.16 12.23
N ARG A 139 -17.15 -6.32 13.24
CA ARG A 139 -16.75 -6.78 14.58
C ARG A 139 -17.86 -7.59 15.27
N GLU A 140 -19.12 -7.18 15.14
CA GLU A 140 -20.27 -7.95 15.65
C GLU A 140 -20.38 -9.34 14.99
N ILE A 141 -20.14 -9.44 13.67
CA ILE A 141 -20.13 -10.72 12.96
C ILE A 141 -18.99 -11.61 13.44
N LEU A 142 -17.79 -11.04 13.63
CA LEU A 142 -16.63 -11.77 14.17
C LEU A 142 -16.95 -12.35 15.55
N GLU A 143 -17.49 -11.54 16.46
CA GLU A 143 -17.83 -11.98 17.82
C GLU A 143 -18.91 -13.06 17.79
N ALA A 144 -19.97 -12.88 17.01
CA ALA A 144 -21.06 -13.85 16.91
C ALA A 144 -20.61 -15.21 16.33
N THR A 145 -19.58 -15.22 15.48
CA THR A 145 -19.10 -16.44 14.80
C THR A 145 -17.96 -17.14 15.53
N THR A 146 -17.13 -16.40 16.26
CA THR A 146 -15.90 -16.93 16.89
C THR A 146 -15.89 -16.83 18.41
N GLY A 147 -16.77 -16.02 19.00
CA GLY A 147 -16.72 -15.65 20.42
C GLY A 147 -15.65 -14.61 20.76
N ILE A 148 -14.89 -14.10 19.77
CA ILE A 148 -13.86 -13.09 19.98
C ILE A 148 -14.46 -11.69 19.78
N GLY A 149 -14.69 -10.97 20.87
CA GLY A 149 -15.05 -9.55 20.86
C GLY A 149 -13.83 -8.67 20.66
N LEU A 150 -13.93 -7.66 19.78
CA LEU A 150 -12.89 -6.65 19.55
C LEU A 150 -13.43 -5.24 19.69
N THR A 151 -12.64 -4.36 20.29
CA THR A 151 -12.86 -2.90 20.19
C THR A 151 -12.36 -2.36 18.85
N SER A 152 -12.58 -1.07 18.58
CA SER A 152 -11.95 -0.34 17.46
C SER A 152 -10.43 -0.44 17.49
N GLU A 153 -9.84 -0.27 18.66
CA GLU A 153 -8.40 -0.26 18.87
C GLU A 153 -7.84 -1.67 18.71
N GLY A 154 -8.50 -2.68 19.31
CA GLY A 154 -8.08 -4.08 19.16
C GLY A 154 -8.14 -4.56 17.71
N MET A 155 -9.14 -4.09 16.95
CA MET A 155 -9.23 -4.34 15.50
C MET A 155 -8.06 -3.73 14.72
N LEU A 156 -7.73 -2.46 14.99
CA LEU A 156 -6.58 -1.79 14.38
C LEU A 156 -5.26 -2.49 14.75
N GLU A 157 -5.11 -2.90 16.00
CA GLU A 157 -3.91 -3.58 16.49
C GLU A 157 -3.68 -4.92 15.77
N VAL A 158 -4.74 -5.72 15.54
CA VAL A 158 -4.64 -6.95 14.73
C VAL A 158 -4.14 -6.64 13.31
N GLY A 159 -4.70 -5.59 12.69
CA GLY A 159 -4.26 -5.13 11.37
C GLY A 159 -2.79 -4.72 11.34
N GLU A 160 -2.36 -3.99 12.36
CA GLU A 160 -0.98 -3.54 12.50
C GLU A 160 0.00 -4.70 12.73
N ARG A 161 -0.34 -5.67 13.58
CA ARG A 161 0.46 -6.89 13.78
C ARG A 161 0.65 -7.65 12.47
N ASN A 162 -0.42 -7.82 11.71
CA ASN A 162 -0.38 -8.48 10.40
C ASN A 162 0.52 -7.71 9.42
N TYR A 163 0.45 -6.38 9.39
CA TYR A 163 1.30 -5.57 8.52
C TYR A 163 2.78 -5.63 8.94
N ALA A 164 3.05 -5.60 10.25
CA ALA A 164 4.38 -5.76 10.82
C ALA A 164 5.02 -7.10 10.42
N LEU A 165 4.26 -8.21 10.48
CA LEU A 165 4.72 -9.52 10.00
C LEU A 165 5.13 -9.49 8.54
N MET A 166 4.33 -8.86 7.67
CA MET A 166 4.66 -8.74 6.25
C MET A 166 5.93 -7.90 6.03
N ARG A 167 6.12 -6.82 6.79
CA ARG A 167 7.35 -6.00 6.70
C ARG A 167 8.59 -6.73 7.21
N LEU A 168 8.49 -7.46 8.32
CA LEU A 168 9.58 -8.32 8.79
C LEU A 168 9.94 -9.38 7.74
N HIS A 169 8.94 -10.00 7.12
CA HIS A 169 9.18 -10.97 6.05
C HIS A 169 9.90 -10.33 4.85
N ALA A 170 9.45 -9.15 4.40
CA ALA A 170 10.09 -8.40 3.32
C ALA A 170 11.54 -8.03 3.66
N ALA A 171 11.81 -7.60 4.90
CA ALA A 171 13.16 -7.30 5.36
C ALA A 171 14.08 -8.54 5.37
N ARG A 172 13.56 -9.72 5.76
CA ARG A 172 14.32 -10.99 5.64
C ARG A 172 14.66 -11.34 4.19
N ALA A 173 13.82 -10.92 3.24
CA ALA A 173 14.07 -11.06 1.81
C ALA A 173 14.97 -9.95 1.22
N GLY A 174 15.48 -9.04 2.06
CA GLY A 174 16.37 -7.95 1.64
C GLY A 174 15.66 -6.67 1.21
N TYR A 175 14.35 -6.55 1.40
CA TYR A 175 13.59 -5.33 1.13
C TYR A 175 13.48 -4.46 2.38
N THR A 176 14.34 -3.45 2.44
CA THR A 176 14.35 -2.41 3.48
C THR A 176 13.62 -1.15 3.01
N THR A 177 13.57 -0.13 3.88
CA THR A 177 13.01 1.19 3.54
C THR A 177 13.67 1.87 2.34
N ASP A 178 14.91 1.48 1.99
CA ASP A 178 15.64 2.02 0.84
C ASP A 178 14.97 1.69 -0.50
N ARG A 179 14.06 0.70 -0.52
CA ARG A 179 13.28 0.30 -1.70
C ARG A 179 11.89 0.95 -1.73
N ASP A 180 11.54 1.79 -0.76
CA ASP A 180 10.23 2.42 -0.66
C ASP A 180 10.22 3.78 -1.37
N ALA A 181 10.29 3.72 -2.71
CA ALA A 181 10.31 4.88 -3.59
C ALA A 181 9.30 4.76 -4.73
N LEU A 182 9.07 5.87 -5.42
CA LEU A 182 8.25 5.92 -6.63
C LEU A 182 9.13 6.02 -7.89
N PRO A 183 8.70 5.44 -9.03
CA PRO A 183 9.33 5.70 -10.31
C PRO A 183 9.39 7.19 -10.64
N ASN A 184 10.51 7.64 -11.21
CA ASN A 184 10.78 9.06 -11.53
C ASN A 184 9.65 9.74 -12.32
N ARG A 185 8.92 8.98 -13.15
CA ARG A 185 7.79 9.48 -13.94
C ARG A 185 6.66 10.07 -13.09
N PHE A 186 6.48 9.64 -11.84
CA PHE A 186 5.48 10.21 -10.94
C PHE A 186 5.87 11.60 -10.41
N HIS A 187 7.14 11.98 -10.53
CA HIS A 187 7.63 13.33 -10.22
C HIS A 187 7.50 14.31 -11.40
N VAL A 188 7.07 13.82 -12.57
CA VAL A 188 6.80 14.64 -13.76
C VAL A 188 5.28 14.88 -13.85
N PRO A 189 4.81 16.10 -14.13
CA PRO A 189 3.38 16.39 -14.22
C PRO A 189 2.73 15.62 -15.38
N LEU A 190 1.47 15.24 -15.19
CA LEU A 190 0.65 14.72 -16.28
C LEU A 190 0.42 15.80 -17.34
N PRO A 191 0.45 15.45 -18.64
CA PRO A 191 0.26 16.43 -19.72
C PRO A 191 -1.20 16.88 -19.89
N ARG A 192 -2.18 16.12 -19.39
CA ARG A 192 -3.63 16.38 -19.56
C ARG A 192 -4.49 15.61 -18.56
N GLY A 193 -5.77 15.96 -18.49
CA GLY A 193 -6.77 15.30 -17.64
C GLY A 193 -6.98 16.01 -16.29
N ALA A 194 -7.85 15.45 -15.45
CA ALA A 194 -8.25 16.05 -14.17
C ALA A 194 -7.13 16.11 -13.10
N SER A 195 -5.97 15.50 -13.39
CA SER A 195 -4.76 15.54 -12.55
C SER A 195 -3.56 16.15 -13.28
N ALA A 196 -3.81 16.84 -14.40
CA ALA A 196 -2.77 17.56 -15.14
C ALA A 196 -2.07 18.60 -14.26
N GLY A 197 -0.76 18.78 -14.45
CA GLY A 197 0.01 19.78 -13.72
C GLY A 197 0.32 19.45 -12.25
N HIS A 198 -0.13 18.30 -11.73
CA HIS A 198 0.14 17.85 -10.35
C HIS A 198 1.19 16.72 -10.34
N PRO A 199 2.51 17.00 -10.27
CA PRO A 199 3.50 15.99 -9.96
C PRO A 199 3.45 15.62 -8.48
N ILE A 200 4.02 14.47 -8.10
CA ILE A 200 4.40 14.21 -6.71
C ILE A 200 5.77 14.84 -6.49
N ASN A 201 5.87 15.85 -5.61
CA ASN A 201 7.17 16.44 -5.29
C ASN A 201 8.06 15.40 -4.60
N LYS A 202 9.27 15.17 -5.13
CA LYS A 202 10.18 14.14 -4.62
C LYS A 202 10.59 14.37 -3.16
N SER A 203 10.97 15.60 -2.81
CA SER A 203 11.40 15.92 -1.44
C SER A 203 10.25 15.86 -0.43
N GLU A 204 9.03 16.24 -0.83
CA GLU A 204 7.85 16.08 0.03
C GLU A 204 7.47 14.62 0.19
N PHE A 205 7.69 13.80 -0.86
CA PHE A 205 7.46 12.37 -0.81
C PHE A 205 8.41 11.67 0.16
N GLU A 206 9.70 11.97 0.09
CA GLU A 206 10.70 11.45 1.05
C GLU A 206 10.29 11.80 2.49
N ARG A 207 9.91 13.06 2.75
CA ARG A 207 9.39 13.49 4.07
C ARG A 207 8.11 12.77 4.49
N ALA A 208 7.23 12.46 3.54
CA ALA A 208 5.99 11.72 3.82
C ALA A 208 6.26 10.26 4.18
N ILE A 209 7.25 9.64 3.54
CA ILE A 209 7.72 8.29 3.87
C ILE A 209 8.35 8.28 5.27
N ASP A 210 9.18 9.27 5.62
CA ASP A 210 9.75 9.39 6.96
C ASP A 210 8.66 9.52 8.03
N ALA A 211 7.69 10.42 7.82
CA ALA A 211 6.56 10.61 8.73
C ALA A 211 5.64 9.37 8.81
N TYR A 212 5.56 8.57 7.74
CA TYR A 212 4.85 7.30 7.73
C TYR A 212 5.57 6.26 8.62
N TYR A 213 6.90 6.17 8.53
CA TYR A 213 7.67 5.24 9.35
C TYR A 213 7.74 5.66 10.81
N GLU A 214 7.81 6.95 11.09
CA GLU A 214 7.64 7.49 12.45
C GLU A 214 6.29 7.08 13.03
N ALA A 215 5.19 7.24 12.26
CA ALA A 215 3.85 6.84 12.70
C ALA A 215 3.71 5.33 12.89
N ARG A 216 4.47 4.51 12.15
CA ARG A 216 4.52 3.05 12.27
C ARG A 216 5.39 2.59 13.46
N GLY A 217 6.31 3.41 13.94
CA GLY A 217 7.33 3.02 14.92
C GLY A 217 8.39 2.08 14.31
N TYR A 218 8.72 2.30 13.04
CA TYR A 218 9.61 1.42 12.25
C TYR A 218 10.97 2.08 12.03
N ASP A 219 12.00 1.25 11.98
CA ASP A 219 13.34 1.59 11.47
C ASP A 219 13.50 1.12 10.01
N ARG A 220 14.74 1.16 9.51
CA ARG A 220 15.12 0.74 8.15
C ARG A 220 14.67 -0.68 7.79
N HIS A 221 14.55 -1.56 8.78
CA HIS A 221 14.24 -2.98 8.61
C HIS A 221 12.79 -3.33 8.99
N GLY A 222 12.00 -2.37 9.47
CA GLY A 222 10.60 -2.60 9.87
C GLY A 222 10.38 -2.26 11.34
N PRO A 223 9.46 -2.94 12.07
CA PRO A 223 9.14 -2.57 13.44
C PRO A 223 10.36 -2.61 14.36
N THR A 224 10.52 -1.54 15.14
CA THR A 224 11.54 -1.49 16.21
C THR A 224 11.21 -2.50 17.31
N ASP A 225 12.20 -2.87 18.11
CA ASP A 225 11.99 -3.77 19.26
C ASP A 225 10.97 -3.20 20.24
N GLU A 226 10.99 -1.88 20.46
CA GLU A 226 9.98 -1.20 21.27
C GLU A 226 8.59 -1.38 20.67
N ARG A 227 8.44 -1.18 19.35
CA ARG A 227 7.15 -1.37 18.68
C ARG A 227 6.66 -2.81 18.74
N LEU A 228 7.55 -3.79 18.59
CA LEU A 228 7.21 -5.21 18.73
C LEU A 228 6.67 -5.54 20.13
N ARG A 229 7.30 -5.02 21.20
CA ARG A 229 6.77 -5.18 22.58
C ARG A 229 5.40 -4.52 22.74
N GLN A 230 5.22 -3.33 22.21
CA GLN A 230 3.92 -2.63 22.26
C GLN A 230 2.81 -3.40 21.54
N LEU A 231 3.15 -4.17 20.50
CA LEU A 231 2.23 -5.01 19.74
C LEU A 231 2.09 -6.44 20.30
N GLY A 232 2.78 -6.78 21.39
CA GLY A 232 2.79 -8.13 21.97
C GLY A 232 3.42 -9.19 21.05
N MET A 233 4.46 -8.81 20.32
CA MET A 233 5.19 -9.64 19.34
C MET A 233 6.66 -9.85 19.77
N ASP A 234 6.89 -10.01 21.07
CA ASP A 234 8.22 -10.13 21.69
C ASP A 234 9.05 -11.30 21.12
N ASP A 235 8.38 -12.37 20.70
CA ASP A 235 8.98 -13.56 20.08
C ASP A 235 9.66 -13.27 18.73
N LEU A 236 9.36 -12.12 18.12
CA LEU A 236 9.95 -11.68 16.87
C LEU A 236 11.12 -10.71 17.06
N ILE A 237 11.47 -10.35 18.29
CA ILE A 237 12.63 -9.50 18.54
C ILE A 237 13.91 -10.25 18.12
N GLY A 238 14.75 -9.60 17.31
CA GLY A 238 16.00 -10.17 16.81
C GLY A 238 15.86 -11.11 15.61
N VAL A 239 14.66 -11.29 15.02
CA VAL A 239 14.49 -12.12 13.81
C VAL A 239 15.08 -11.49 12.54
N ILE A 240 15.34 -10.19 12.57
CA ILE A 240 16.07 -9.46 11.53
C ILE A 240 17.44 -9.10 12.07
N GLU A 241 18.50 -9.51 11.37
CA GLU A 241 19.84 -9.01 11.60
C GLU A 241 19.90 -7.55 11.13
N ARG A 242 20.14 -6.64 12.08
CA ARG A 242 20.25 -5.20 11.84
C ARG A 242 21.71 -4.80 11.66
#